data_AF-A0A8H7EV54-F1
#
_entry.id   AF-A0A8H7EV54-F1
#
_cell.length_a   1.000
_cell.length_b   1.000
_cell.length_c   1.000
_cell.angle_alpha   90.00
_cell.angle_beta   90.00
_cell.angle_gamma   90.00
#
_symmetry.space_group_name_H-M   'P 1'
#
loop_
_entity.id
_entity.type
_entity.pdbx_description
1 polymer ?
#
loop_
_entity_poly.entity_id
_entity_poly.type
_entity_poly.pdbx_seq_one_letter_code
_entity_poly.pdbx_strand_id
1 'polypeptide(L)'
;MAPVTAFSDREFPDTIVLFDVDGTLTPARHTVSQEMLDTLAALRKKAVIGFVGGSDLSKQVEQLGPTVLKDFDYCFAENGLTAYRLGEEMASQSFINWIGEEEYTKLVNYILRYIADLELPKKRGTFVEFRNGMINVSPIGRNCSREERNEFEKYDLERGLRKKFVEDLKKAFPHLALTYSIGGQISFDVFPTGWDKTYCLRHVKQDGFTKIHFFGDKTFEGGNDYEIYSHPDVTGHAVTSPEDTMRILNELFPSK
;
A
#
# COMPACT_ATOMS: atom_id res chain seq x y z
N MET A 1 -7.54 13.56 -19.56
CA MET A 1 -8.93 13.29 -19.13
C MET A 1 -9.84 14.50 -19.30
N ALA A 2 -11.16 14.33 -19.15
CA ALA A 2 -12.16 15.41 -19.11
C ALA A 2 -11.89 16.42 -17.97
N PRO A 3 -12.36 17.68 -18.07
CA PRO A 3 -12.19 18.67 -17.00
C PRO A 3 -12.86 18.20 -15.70
N VAL A 4 -12.27 18.59 -14.57
CA VAL A 4 -12.77 18.25 -13.22
C VAL A 4 -14.18 18.82 -13.06
N THR A 5 -15.18 17.94 -12.95
CA THR A 5 -16.54 18.30 -12.54
C THR A 5 -16.68 18.12 -11.03
N ALA A 6 -17.54 18.94 -10.40
CA ALA A 6 -17.85 18.76 -9.00
C ALA A 6 -18.42 17.36 -8.75
N PHE A 7 -18.14 16.77 -7.58
CA PHE A 7 -18.63 15.42 -7.26
C PHE A 7 -20.16 15.33 -7.34
N SER A 8 -20.87 16.41 -6.97
CA SER A 8 -22.32 16.55 -7.07
C SER A 8 -22.88 16.46 -8.49
N ASP A 9 -22.07 16.74 -9.51
CA ASP A 9 -22.52 16.83 -10.91
C ASP A 9 -22.34 15.51 -11.66
N ARG A 10 -21.83 14.46 -10.98
CA ARG A 10 -21.62 13.14 -11.57
C ARG A 10 -22.92 12.32 -11.50
N GLU A 11 -23.01 11.31 -12.36
CA GLU A 11 -24.18 10.43 -12.41
C GLU A 11 -24.43 9.68 -11.08
N PHE A 12 -23.35 9.33 -10.37
CA PHE A 12 -23.33 8.67 -9.07
C PHE A 12 -22.49 9.50 -8.07
N PRO A 13 -23.05 10.61 -7.55
CA PRO A 13 -22.31 11.56 -6.73
C PRO A 13 -21.97 11.02 -5.33
N ASP A 14 -22.69 9.99 -4.87
CA ASP A 14 -22.52 9.31 -3.58
C ASP A 14 -21.55 8.12 -3.63
N THR A 15 -20.92 7.89 -4.80
CA THR A 15 -20.13 6.70 -5.11
C THR A 15 -18.68 7.04 -5.40
N ILE A 16 -17.77 6.32 -4.75
CA ILE A 16 -16.34 6.31 -5.06
C ILE A 16 -15.88 4.91 -5.46
N VAL A 17 -15.00 4.85 -6.45
CA VAL A 17 -14.34 3.63 -6.90
C VAL A 17 -12.84 3.75 -6.66
N LEU A 18 -12.32 2.91 -5.78
CA LEU A 18 -10.91 2.83 -5.42
C LEU A 18 -10.27 1.64 -6.13
N PHE A 19 -9.02 1.81 -6.56
CA PHE A 19 -8.27 0.77 -7.26
C PHE A 19 -6.91 0.56 -6.60
N ASP A 20 -6.54 -0.71 -6.36
CA ASP A 20 -5.12 -1.05 -6.38
C ASP A 20 -4.49 -0.70 -7.75
N VAL A 21 -3.17 -0.62 -7.83
CA VAL A 21 -2.46 -0.26 -9.05
C VAL A 21 -1.85 -1.48 -9.74
N ASP A 22 -0.98 -2.22 -9.06
CA ASP A 22 -0.10 -3.22 -9.70
C ASP A 22 -0.74 -4.60 -9.77
N GLY A 23 -1.19 -4.99 -10.96
CA GLY A 23 -2.02 -6.19 -11.20
C GLY A 23 -3.50 -5.86 -11.37
N THR A 24 -3.92 -4.65 -10.97
CA THR A 24 -5.31 -4.19 -11.01
C THR A 24 -5.57 -3.16 -12.11
N LEU A 25 -4.82 -2.06 -12.14
CA LEU A 25 -4.89 -1.05 -13.21
C LEU A 25 -3.83 -1.28 -14.29
N THR A 26 -2.68 -1.83 -13.90
CA THR A 26 -1.57 -2.12 -14.80
C THR A 26 -1.18 -3.59 -14.72
N PRO A 27 -0.59 -4.17 -15.79
CA PRO A 27 0.11 -5.44 -15.62
C PRO A 27 1.24 -5.29 -14.60
N ALA A 28 1.62 -6.40 -13.95
CA ALA A 28 2.61 -6.37 -12.87
C ALA A 28 3.93 -5.70 -13.31
N ARG A 29 4.29 -4.56 -12.71
CA ARG A 29 5.47 -3.73 -12.97
C ARG A 29 5.55 -3.15 -14.39
N HIS A 30 4.40 -2.94 -15.03
CA HIS A 30 4.30 -2.29 -16.33
C HIS A 30 3.45 -1.02 -16.26
N THR A 31 3.45 -0.27 -17.35
CA THR A 31 2.66 0.96 -17.52
C THR A 31 1.20 0.65 -17.85
N VAL A 32 0.30 1.54 -17.46
CA VAL A 32 -1.13 1.50 -17.79
C VAL A 32 -1.36 1.51 -19.30
N SER A 33 -2.37 0.78 -19.77
CA SER A 33 -2.78 0.78 -21.18
C SER A 33 -3.66 2.00 -21.50
N GLN A 34 -3.67 2.42 -22.77
CA GLN A 34 -4.57 3.49 -23.21
C GLN A 34 -6.06 3.12 -23.00
N GLU A 35 -6.41 1.84 -23.20
CA GLU A 35 -7.77 1.34 -22.99
C GLU A 35 -8.24 1.46 -21.53
N MET A 36 -7.35 1.19 -20.57
CA MET A 36 -7.63 1.41 -19.15
C MET A 36 -7.79 2.90 -18.84
N LEU A 37 -6.92 3.76 -19.38
CA LEU A 37 -7.06 5.21 -19.20
C LEU A 37 -8.38 5.75 -19.76
N ASP A 38 -8.81 5.27 -20.92
CA ASP A 38 -10.08 5.64 -21.54
C ASP A 38 -11.27 5.14 -20.70
N THR A 39 -11.18 3.92 -20.17
CA THR A 39 -12.18 3.34 -19.25
C THR A 39 -12.30 4.17 -17.97
N LEU A 40 -11.17 4.51 -17.33
CA LEU A 40 -11.15 5.36 -16.13
C LEU A 40 -11.69 6.76 -16.42
N ALA A 41 -11.37 7.34 -17.59
CA ALA A 41 -11.86 8.64 -18.00
C ALA A 41 -13.38 8.64 -18.21
N ALA A 42 -13.94 7.56 -18.74
CA ALA A 42 -15.38 7.37 -18.87
C ALA A 42 -16.04 7.16 -17.50
N LEU A 43 -15.45 6.33 -16.64
CA LEU A 43 -15.93 6.10 -15.28
C LEU A 43 -15.95 7.37 -14.43
N ARG A 44 -14.91 8.20 -14.54
CA ARG A 44 -14.78 9.46 -13.78
C ARG A 44 -15.89 10.47 -14.07
N LYS A 45 -16.52 10.40 -15.25
CA LYS A 45 -17.71 11.21 -15.56
C LYS A 45 -18.95 10.75 -14.77
N LYS A 46 -18.96 9.49 -14.33
CA LYS A 46 -20.09 8.85 -13.64
C LYS A 46 -19.91 8.81 -12.13
N ALA A 47 -18.72 8.47 -11.63
CA ALA A 47 -18.44 8.32 -10.19
C ALA A 47 -17.10 8.97 -9.82
N VAL A 48 -16.85 9.17 -8.53
CA VAL A 48 -15.54 9.57 -8.03
C VAL A 48 -14.56 8.40 -8.16
N ILE A 49 -13.33 8.66 -8.60
CA ILE A 49 -12.32 7.62 -8.73
C ILE A 49 -11.05 7.96 -7.96
N GLY A 50 -10.41 6.93 -7.41
CA GLY A 50 -9.09 7.07 -6.81
C GLY A 50 -8.28 5.79 -6.88
N PHE A 51 -6.97 5.90 -6.70
CA PHE A 51 -6.10 4.73 -6.54
C PHE A 51 -5.53 4.67 -5.12
N VAL A 52 -5.19 3.47 -4.67
CA VAL A 52 -4.47 3.20 -3.41
C VAL A 52 -3.38 2.16 -3.64
N GLY A 53 -2.13 2.59 -3.50
CA GLY A 53 -0.96 1.73 -3.65
C GLY A 53 0.01 1.86 -2.48
N GLY A 54 0.71 0.76 -2.16
CA GLY A 54 1.73 0.75 -1.10
C GLY A 54 3.04 1.43 -1.49
N SER A 55 3.25 1.70 -2.78
CA SER A 55 4.41 2.43 -3.30
C SER A 55 4.28 3.95 -3.12
N ASP A 56 5.42 4.64 -3.18
CA ASP A 56 5.49 6.09 -3.20
C ASP A 56 4.94 6.68 -4.52
N LEU A 57 4.65 7.99 -4.52
CA LEU A 57 4.05 8.66 -5.67
C LEU A 57 4.89 8.55 -6.94
N SER A 58 6.22 8.52 -6.82
CA SER A 58 7.12 8.45 -7.99
C SER A 58 6.88 7.18 -8.83
N LYS A 59 6.68 6.04 -8.18
CA LYS A 59 6.32 4.78 -8.83
C LYS A 59 4.91 4.81 -9.42
N GLN A 60 3.97 5.44 -8.72
CA GLN A 60 2.60 5.61 -9.25
C GLN A 60 2.61 6.45 -10.54
N VAL A 61 3.45 7.49 -10.59
CA VAL A 61 3.67 8.31 -11.80
C VAL A 61 4.30 7.49 -12.93
N GLU A 62 5.26 6.60 -12.62
CA GLU A 62 5.85 5.70 -13.61
C GLU A 62 4.80 4.76 -14.21
N GLN A 63 3.90 4.19 -13.40
CA GLN A 63 2.91 3.22 -13.83
C GLN A 63 1.68 3.86 -14.50
N LEU A 64 1.13 4.92 -13.90
CA LEU A 64 -0.14 5.54 -14.29
C LEU A 64 0.04 6.80 -15.17
N GLY A 65 1.28 7.29 -15.29
CA GLY A 65 1.63 8.43 -16.14
C GLY A 65 1.82 9.75 -15.39
N PRO A 66 2.39 10.77 -16.09
CA PRO A 66 2.80 12.04 -15.49
C PRO A 66 1.64 12.92 -15.02
N THR A 67 0.42 12.64 -15.50
CA THR A 67 -0.79 13.40 -15.17
C THR A 67 -1.64 12.75 -14.07
N VAL A 68 -1.12 11.74 -13.37
CA VAL A 68 -1.88 10.93 -12.38
C VAL A 68 -2.67 11.77 -11.37
N LEU A 69 -2.07 12.84 -10.81
CA LEU A 69 -2.73 13.74 -9.84
C LEU A 69 -3.92 14.51 -10.43
N LYS A 70 -3.95 14.67 -11.76
CA LYS A 70 -5.05 15.30 -12.49
C LYS A 70 -6.05 14.27 -13.00
N ASP A 71 -5.64 13.03 -13.22
CA ASP A 71 -6.47 11.97 -13.80
C ASP A 71 -7.34 11.26 -12.76
N PHE A 72 -6.93 11.22 -11.49
CA PHE A 72 -7.76 10.72 -10.39
C PHE A 72 -8.28 11.85 -9.51
N ASP A 73 -9.41 11.62 -8.85
CA ASP A 73 -9.94 12.56 -7.86
C ASP A 73 -9.26 12.38 -6.51
N TYR A 74 -8.87 11.14 -6.21
CA TYR A 74 -8.11 10.76 -5.03
C TYR A 74 -6.87 9.95 -5.41
N CYS A 75 -5.71 10.36 -4.90
CA CYS A 75 -4.44 9.68 -5.13
C CYS A 75 -3.84 9.28 -3.78
N PHE A 76 -3.81 7.99 -3.47
CA PHE A 76 -3.27 7.47 -2.21
C PHE A 76 -1.99 6.68 -2.46
N ALA A 77 -0.86 7.34 -2.27
CA ALA A 77 0.44 6.68 -2.21
C ALA A 77 0.74 6.23 -0.77
N GLU A 78 1.56 5.20 -0.62
CA GLU A 78 1.92 4.61 0.66
C GLU A 78 0.68 4.30 1.53
N ASN A 79 -0.31 3.61 0.94
CA ASN A 79 -1.61 3.27 1.55
C ASN A 79 -2.46 4.47 1.98
N GLY A 80 -2.12 5.68 1.50
CA GLY A 80 -2.81 6.92 1.83
C GLY A 80 -2.13 7.75 2.92
N LEU A 81 -0.89 7.44 3.30
CA LEU A 81 -0.10 8.35 4.13
C LEU A 81 0.26 9.63 3.38
N THR A 82 0.54 9.48 2.09
CA THR A 82 0.65 10.58 1.14
C THR A 82 -0.63 10.57 0.29
N ALA A 83 -1.46 11.60 0.48
CA ALA A 83 -2.80 11.65 -0.09
C ALA A 83 -3.02 12.96 -0.86
N TYR A 84 -3.66 12.87 -2.02
CA TYR A 84 -4.11 14.05 -2.78
C TYR A 84 -5.61 13.95 -3.06
N ARG A 85 -6.29 15.10 -3.01
CA ARG A 85 -7.68 15.26 -3.41
C ARG A 85 -7.78 16.36 -4.46
N LEU A 86 -8.25 16.02 -5.65
CA LEU A 86 -8.35 16.93 -6.81
C LEU A 86 -7.01 17.60 -7.16
N GLY A 87 -5.90 16.86 -7.02
CA GLY A 87 -4.55 17.35 -7.27
C GLY A 87 -3.92 18.14 -6.13
N GLU A 88 -4.68 18.47 -5.09
CA GLU A 88 -4.19 19.18 -3.90
C GLU A 88 -3.75 18.20 -2.82
N GLU A 89 -2.61 18.45 -2.19
CA GLU A 89 -2.07 17.60 -1.13
C GLU A 89 -2.94 17.69 0.13
N MET A 90 -3.29 16.54 0.69
CA MET A 90 -4.01 16.43 1.96
C MET A 90 -3.02 16.33 3.12
N ALA A 91 -3.51 16.54 4.35
CA ALA A 91 -2.68 16.36 5.55
C ALA A 91 -2.07 14.95 5.59
N SER A 92 -0.75 14.87 5.49
CA SER A 92 0.01 13.63 5.54
C SER A 92 0.38 13.27 6.99
N GLN A 93 0.45 11.97 7.28
CA GLN A 93 1.12 11.47 8.48
C GLN A 93 2.36 10.70 8.08
N SER A 94 3.32 10.65 9.00
CA SER A 94 4.53 9.85 8.88
C SER A 94 4.69 8.97 10.11
N PHE A 95 5.38 7.86 9.95
CA PHE A 95 5.65 6.90 11.02
C PHE A 95 6.28 7.62 12.21
N ILE A 96 7.31 8.45 11.95
CA ILE A 96 8.02 9.19 13.01
C ILE A 96 7.12 10.19 13.74
N ASN A 97 6.19 10.85 13.04
CA ASN A 97 5.24 11.76 13.67
C ASN A 97 4.22 10.99 14.54
N TRP A 98 3.89 9.75 14.17
CA TRP A 98 2.99 8.89 14.95
C TRP A 98 3.70 8.27 16.17
N ILE A 99 4.89 7.69 16.00
CA ILE A 99 5.61 6.99 17.07
C ILE A 99 6.32 7.97 18.02
N GLY A 100 6.78 9.10 17.51
CA GLY A 100 7.66 10.02 18.22
C GLY A 100 9.12 9.55 18.28
N GLU A 101 10.05 10.51 18.32
CA GLU A 101 11.50 10.27 18.31
C GLU A 101 11.99 9.40 19.47
N GLU A 102 11.39 9.56 20.66
CA GLU A 102 11.79 8.82 21.86
C GLU A 102 11.54 7.32 21.72
N GLU A 103 10.30 6.93 21.37
CA GLU A 103 9.92 5.53 21.18
C GLU A 103 10.58 4.94 19.93
N TYR A 104 10.70 5.73 18.85
CA TYR A 104 11.44 5.30 17.66
C TYR A 104 12.89 4.95 17.96
N THR A 105 13.58 5.81 18.71
CA THR A 105 14.98 5.57 19.11
C THR A 105 15.10 4.32 19.98
N LYS A 106 14.18 4.08 20.92
CA LYS A 106 14.14 2.84 21.71
C LYS A 106 13.96 1.61 20.82
N LEU A 107 13.03 1.66 19.86
CA LEU A 107 12.76 0.60 18.90
C LEU A 107 14.00 0.28 18.04
N VAL A 108 14.61 1.29 17.42
CA VAL A 108 15.79 1.11 16.57
C VAL A 108 16.99 0.60 17.38
N ASN A 109 17.23 1.14 18.57
CA ASN A 109 18.31 0.66 19.45
C ASN A 109 18.12 -0.81 19.85
N TYR A 110 16.88 -1.24 20.10
CA TYR A 110 16.59 -2.65 20.35
C TYR A 110 16.89 -3.50 19.11
N ILE A 111 16.41 -3.10 17.94
CA ILE A 111 16.63 -3.81 16.67
C ILE A 111 18.13 -3.96 16.37
N LEU A 112 18.90 -2.88 16.49
CA LEU A 112 20.33 -2.89 16.20
C LEU A 112 21.12 -3.78 17.17
N ARG A 113 20.80 -3.74 18.47
CA ARG A 113 21.41 -4.65 19.47
C ARG A 113 21.05 -6.11 19.18
N TYR A 114 19.78 -6.39 18.91
CA TYR A 114 19.32 -7.73 18.55
C TYR A 114 20.08 -8.26 17.31
N ILE A 115 20.22 -7.44 16.27
CA ILE A 115 20.97 -7.83 15.05
C ILE A 115 22.45 -7.99 15.34
N ALA A 116 23.05 -7.19 16.24
CA ALA A 116 24.45 -7.34 16.62
C ALA A 116 24.72 -8.72 17.24
N ASP A 117 23.85 -9.16 18.16
CA ASP A 117 23.99 -10.43 18.90
C ASP A 117 23.52 -11.66 18.09
N LEU A 118 22.79 -11.45 16.98
CA LEU A 118 22.33 -12.53 16.13
C LEU A 118 23.48 -13.19 15.37
N GLU A 119 23.70 -14.49 15.58
CA GLU A 119 24.64 -15.27 14.77
C GLU A 119 24.07 -15.54 13.38
N LEU A 120 24.77 -15.05 12.35
CA LEU A 120 24.42 -15.24 10.94
C LEU A 120 25.67 -15.62 10.15
N PRO A 121 25.55 -16.49 9.13
CA PRO A 121 26.68 -16.80 8.24
C PRO A 121 27.25 -15.55 7.53
N LYS A 122 26.38 -14.59 7.22
CA LYS A 122 26.71 -13.35 6.52
C LYS A 122 25.91 -12.19 7.10
N LYS A 123 26.57 -11.04 7.31
CA LYS A 123 25.96 -9.72 7.54
C LYS A 123 26.47 -8.75 6.48
N ARG A 124 25.61 -7.85 6.01
CA ARG A 124 25.93 -6.84 4.99
C ARG A 124 25.67 -5.46 5.56
N GLY A 125 24.70 -4.73 5.03
CA GLY A 125 24.35 -3.37 5.47
C GLY A 125 22.90 -3.03 5.15
N THR A 126 22.44 -1.87 5.62
CA THR A 126 21.02 -1.47 5.60
C THR A 126 20.15 -2.49 6.34
N PHE A 127 20.41 -2.63 7.63
CA PHE A 127 19.69 -3.51 8.54
C PHE A 127 18.31 -2.95 8.94
N VAL A 128 18.22 -1.62 9.00
CA VAL A 128 16.99 -0.87 9.23
C VAL A 128 16.90 0.17 8.13
N GLU A 129 15.85 0.10 7.32
CA GLU A 129 15.54 1.09 6.29
C GLU A 129 14.31 1.87 6.74
N PHE A 130 14.49 3.16 7.03
CA PHE A 130 13.39 4.05 7.40
C PHE A 130 12.65 4.52 6.15
N ARG A 131 11.32 4.46 6.19
CA ARG A 131 10.40 4.97 5.16
C ARG A 131 9.36 5.86 5.82
N ASN A 132 8.64 6.64 5.02
CA ASN A 132 7.64 7.56 5.54
C ASN A 132 6.54 6.80 6.33
N GLY A 133 6.09 5.63 5.86
CA GLY A 133 5.05 4.84 6.53
C GLY A 133 5.49 3.75 7.49
N MET A 134 6.77 3.38 7.51
CA MET A 134 7.21 2.16 8.16
C MET A 134 8.73 2.11 8.30
N ILE A 135 9.22 1.07 8.97
CA ILE A 135 10.60 0.62 8.81
C ILE A 135 10.63 -0.78 8.22
N ASN A 136 11.58 -1.04 7.32
CA ASN A 136 11.90 -2.39 6.87
C ASN A 136 13.14 -2.88 7.65
N VAL A 137 13.03 -4.03 8.31
CA VAL A 137 14.10 -4.62 9.11
C VAL A 137 14.63 -5.88 8.43
N SER A 138 15.92 -5.93 8.12
CA SER A 138 16.59 -7.06 7.49
C SER A 138 17.77 -7.54 8.34
N PRO A 139 17.72 -8.77 8.92
CA PRO A 139 18.81 -9.28 9.75
C PRO A 139 20.14 -9.43 9.00
N ILE A 140 20.12 -9.92 7.74
CA ILE A 140 21.30 -9.98 6.88
C ILE A 140 21.69 -8.60 6.32
N GLY A 141 20.73 -7.68 6.18
CA GLY A 141 20.90 -6.36 5.58
C GLY A 141 20.54 -6.35 4.08
N ARG A 142 19.86 -5.28 3.62
CA ARG A 142 19.34 -5.17 2.24
C ARG A 142 20.40 -5.08 1.14
N ASN A 143 21.64 -4.69 1.50
CA ASN A 143 22.79 -4.65 0.58
C ASN A 143 23.34 -6.03 0.19
N CYS A 144 22.73 -7.14 0.62
CA CYS A 144 23.10 -8.48 0.20
C CYS A 144 22.82 -8.73 -1.29
N SER A 145 23.66 -9.57 -1.91
CA SER A 145 23.50 -10.00 -3.30
C SER A 145 22.27 -10.91 -3.46
N ARG A 146 21.84 -11.16 -4.71
CA ARG A 146 20.71 -12.05 -4.97
C ARG A 146 20.97 -13.48 -4.48
N GLU A 147 22.20 -13.97 -4.65
CA GLU A 147 22.64 -15.28 -4.16
C GLU A 147 22.54 -15.33 -2.64
N GLU A 148 23.00 -14.28 -1.96
CA GLU A 148 22.94 -14.16 -0.50
C GLU A 148 21.51 -14.07 0.04
N ARG A 149 20.59 -13.44 -0.71
CA ARG A 149 19.15 -13.45 -0.38
C ARG A 149 18.58 -14.86 -0.39
N ASN A 150 18.90 -15.64 -1.43
CA ASN A 150 18.44 -17.02 -1.56
C ASN A 150 19.01 -17.92 -0.44
N GLU A 151 20.27 -17.72 -0.08
CA GLU A 151 20.92 -18.43 1.03
C GLU A 151 20.30 -18.07 2.38
N PHE A 152 20.07 -16.77 2.63
CA PHE A 152 19.46 -16.29 3.87
C PHE A 152 18.02 -16.79 4.01
N GLU A 153 17.22 -16.78 2.94
CA GLU A 153 15.85 -17.27 2.98
C GLU A 153 15.78 -18.74 3.43
N LYS A 154 16.63 -19.61 2.87
CA LYS A 154 16.72 -21.01 3.31
C LYS A 154 17.13 -21.12 4.77
N TYR A 155 18.16 -20.37 5.17
CA TYR A 155 18.67 -20.35 6.53
C TYR A 155 17.62 -19.85 7.55
N ASP A 156 16.84 -18.84 7.18
CA ASP A 156 15.75 -18.28 7.98
C ASP A 156 14.57 -19.24 8.09
N LEU A 157 14.15 -19.88 6.99
CA LEU A 157 13.05 -20.85 6.99
C LEU A 157 13.37 -22.08 7.86
N GLU A 158 14.60 -22.56 7.82
CA GLU A 158 15.04 -23.69 8.66
C GLU A 158 15.08 -23.36 10.16
N ARG A 159 15.33 -22.09 10.52
CA ARG A 159 15.60 -21.66 11.91
C ARG A 159 14.55 -20.75 12.53
N GLY A 160 13.61 -20.23 11.72
CA GLY A 160 12.58 -19.29 12.14
C GLY A 160 13.11 -17.96 12.68
N LEU A 161 14.20 -17.41 12.12
CA LEU A 161 14.90 -16.26 12.70
C LEU A 161 14.05 -14.99 12.72
N ARG A 162 13.47 -14.60 11.56
CA ARG A 162 12.59 -13.43 11.44
C ARG A 162 11.34 -13.58 12.29
N LYS A 163 10.76 -14.79 12.35
CA LYS A 163 9.59 -15.08 13.18
C LYS A 163 9.90 -14.86 14.67
N LYS A 164 11.00 -15.44 15.16
CA LYS A 164 11.45 -15.23 16.55
C LYS A 164 11.75 -13.76 16.85
N PHE A 165 12.43 -13.07 15.92
CA PHE A 165 12.75 -11.66 16.08
C PHE A 165 11.46 -10.80 16.18
N VAL A 166 10.47 -11.05 15.33
CA VAL A 166 9.15 -10.40 15.42
C VAL A 166 8.45 -10.70 16.76
N GLU A 167 8.47 -11.95 17.23
CA GLU A 167 7.90 -12.32 18.53
C GLU A 167 8.57 -11.58 19.69
N ASP A 168 9.90 -11.45 19.66
CA ASP A 168 10.65 -10.75 20.70
C ASP A 168 10.46 -9.22 20.63
N LEU A 169 10.29 -8.64 19.42
CA LEU A 169 9.89 -7.24 19.26
C LEU A 169 8.49 -6.98 19.85
N LYS A 170 7.52 -7.86 19.60
CA LYS A 170 6.17 -7.75 20.19
C LYS A 170 6.19 -7.79 21.72
N LYS A 171 7.06 -8.62 22.31
CA LYS A 171 7.23 -8.68 23.78
C LYS A 171 7.92 -7.45 24.35
N ALA A 172 8.86 -6.85 23.61
CA ALA A 172 9.63 -5.69 24.05
C ALA A 172 8.85 -4.37 23.93
N PHE A 173 7.93 -4.27 22.95
CA PHE A 173 7.13 -3.07 22.69
C PHE A 173 5.62 -3.35 22.66
N PRO A 174 5.03 -4.00 23.69
CA PRO A 174 3.61 -4.34 23.68
C PRO A 174 2.70 -3.10 23.77
N HIS A 175 3.24 -1.97 24.24
CA HIS A 175 2.54 -0.69 24.31
C HIS A 175 2.45 0.05 22.97
N LEU A 176 3.27 -0.33 21.99
CA LEU A 176 3.20 0.23 20.64
C LEU A 176 2.28 -0.66 19.80
N ALA A 177 1.20 -0.07 19.27
CA ALA A 177 0.29 -0.76 18.36
C ALA A 177 0.95 -0.92 16.97
N LEU A 178 1.91 -1.84 16.88
CA LEU A 178 2.66 -2.14 15.67
C LEU A 178 2.22 -3.47 15.06
N THR A 179 2.05 -3.45 13.74
CA THR A 179 1.93 -4.64 12.90
C THR A 179 3.29 -4.99 12.32
N TYR A 180 3.57 -6.29 12.25
CA TYR A 180 4.82 -6.85 11.74
C TYR A 180 4.49 -7.80 10.59
N SER A 181 4.99 -7.51 9.39
CA SER A 181 4.73 -8.31 8.20
C SER A 181 6.03 -8.92 7.68
N ILE A 182 6.17 -10.24 7.80
CA ILE A 182 7.32 -10.96 7.23
C ILE A 182 7.05 -11.17 5.74
N GLY A 183 7.85 -10.54 4.89
CA GLY A 183 7.66 -10.54 3.45
C GLY A 183 8.96 -10.75 2.68
N GLY A 184 8.86 -11.45 1.55
CA GLY A 184 10.01 -11.76 0.70
C GLY A 184 11.11 -12.56 1.41
N GLN A 185 12.33 -12.44 0.91
CA GLN A 185 13.43 -13.35 1.24
C GLN A 185 14.20 -12.97 2.52
N ILE A 186 14.31 -11.68 2.84
CA ILE A 186 15.34 -11.18 3.78
C ILE A 186 14.86 -10.24 4.88
N SER A 187 13.62 -9.79 4.87
CA SER A 187 13.17 -8.73 5.77
C SER A 187 11.75 -8.91 6.24
N PHE A 188 11.33 -8.00 7.11
CA PHE A 188 9.97 -7.81 7.55
C PHE A 188 9.71 -6.31 7.74
N ASP A 189 8.48 -5.88 7.51
CA ASP A 189 8.04 -4.50 7.73
C ASP A 189 7.49 -4.34 9.14
N VAL A 190 7.71 -3.17 9.74
CA VAL A 190 7.16 -2.74 11.02
C VAL A 190 6.48 -1.39 10.82
N PHE A 191 5.18 -1.35 11.08
CA PHE A 191 4.34 -0.17 10.86
C PHE A 191 3.20 -0.12 11.87
N PRO A 192 2.57 1.04 12.09
CA PRO A 192 1.43 1.14 13.01
C PRO A 192 0.28 0.27 12.52
N THR A 193 -0.40 -0.41 13.45
CA THR A 193 -1.57 -1.24 13.12
C THR A 193 -2.65 -0.38 12.45
N GLY A 194 -3.20 -0.89 11.34
CA GLY A 194 -4.17 -0.17 10.50
C GLY A 194 -3.55 0.77 9.45
N TRP A 195 -2.24 0.72 9.23
CA TRP A 195 -1.56 1.40 8.11
C TRP A 195 -1.46 0.49 6.86
N ASP A 196 -2.39 -0.45 6.72
CA ASP A 196 -2.72 -1.12 5.46
C ASP A 196 -3.60 -0.22 4.58
N LYS A 197 -4.10 -0.73 3.45
CA LYS A 197 -4.88 0.07 2.49
C LYS A 197 -6.18 0.66 3.08
N THR A 198 -6.72 0.11 4.17
CA THR A 198 -7.87 0.71 4.86
C THR A 198 -7.56 2.10 5.43
N TYR A 199 -6.27 2.43 5.61
CA TYR A 199 -5.85 3.76 6.08
C TYR A 199 -6.42 4.88 5.21
N CYS A 200 -6.47 4.70 3.89
CA CYS A 200 -6.95 5.72 2.96
C CYS A 200 -8.43 6.06 3.14
N LEU A 201 -9.23 5.14 3.69
CA LEU A 201 -10.67 5.33 3.89
C LEU A 201 -10.98 6.52 4.80
N ARG A 202 -10.05 6.91 5.70
CA ARG A 202 -10.22 8.10 6.55
C ARG A 202 -10.32 9.40 5.75
N HIS A 203 -9.64 9.47 4.61
CA HIS A 203 -9.52 10.68 3.79
C HIS A 203 -10.79 10.95 2.98
N VAL A 204 -11.54 9.90 2.66
CA VAL A 204 -12.77 10.01 1.87
C VAL A 204 -14.01 10.25 2.74
N LYS A 205 -13.92 10.09 4.08
CA LYS A 205 -15.04 10.28 5.02
C LYS A 205 -15.64 11.67 4.94
N GLN A 206 -14.81 12.71 4.74
CA GLN A 206 -15.26 14.10 4.69
C GLN A 206 -16.22 14.38 3.53
N ASP A 207 -16.16 13.60 2.45
CA ASP A 207 -17.02 13.76 1.27
C ASP A 207 -18.30 12.92 1.34
N GLY A 208 -18.47 12.09 2.38
CA GLY A 208 -19.75 11.43 2.66
C GLY A 208 -20.20 10.38 1.65
N PHE A 209 -19.28 9.72 0.94
CA PHE A 209 -19.63 8.62 0.03
C PHE A 209 -20.33 7.48 0.79
N THR A 210 -21.46 7.01 0.26
CA THR A 210 -22.23 5.90 0.83
C THR A 210 -21.93 4.57 0.15
N LYS A 211 -21.36 4.62 -1.07
CA LYS A 211 -20.92 3.45 -1.83
C LYS A 211 -19.43 3.56 -2.11
N ILE A 212 -18.64 2.67 -1.51
CA ILE A 212 -17.20 2.58 -1.73
C ILE A 212 -16.93 1.26 -2.42
N HIS A 213 -16.56 1.30 -3.70
CA HIS A 213 -16.09 0.14 -4.43
C HIS A 213 -14.57 0.07 -4.31
N PHE A 214 -14.02 -1.13 -4.16
CA PHE A 214 -12.57 -1.35 -4.20
C PHE A 214 -12.22 -2.48 -5.14
N PHE A 215 -11.23 -2.28 -6.01
CA PHE A 215 -10.70 -3.30 -6.93
C PHE A 215 -9.27 -3.67 -6.52
N GLY A 216 -8.97 -4.97 -6.45
CA GLY A 216 -7.63 -5.45 -6.09
C GLY A 216 -7.33 -6.87 -6.57
N ASP A 217 -6.05 -7.16 -6.81
CA ASP A 217 -5.59 -8.45 -7.31
C ASP A 217 -5.18 -9.44 -6.19
N LYS A 218 -4.76 -8.91 -5.04
CA LYS A 218 -4.26 -9.69 -3.89
C LYS A 218 -5.21 -9.65 -2.71
N THR A 219 -6.46 -10.04 -2.95
CA THR A 219 -7.56 -10.01 -1.98
C THR A 219 -7.67 -11.28 -1.12
N PHE A 220 -6.76 -12.23 -1.28
CA PHE A 220 -6.66 -13.43 -0.42
C PHE A 220 -6.02 -13.08 0.94
N GLU A 221 -6.28 -13.89 1.97
CA GLU A 221 -5.70 -13.68 3.31
C GLU A 221 -4.16 -13.60 3.26
N GLY A 222 -3.60 -12.49 3.76
CA GLY A 222 -2.16 -12.18 3.69
C GLY A 222 -1.72 -11.43 2.44
N GLY A 223 -2.60 -11.23 1.45
CA GLY A 223 -2.40 -10.28 0.37
C GLY A 223 -2.62 -8.83 0.84
N ASN A 224 -1.99 -7.86 0.18
CA ASN A 224 -2.00 -6.45 0.60
C ASN A 224 -3.34 -5.72 0.32
N ASP A 225 -4.27 -6.38 -0.37
CA ASP A 225 -5.62 -5.87 -0.61
C ASP A 225 -6.66 -6.46 0.35
N TYR A 226 -6.29 -7.49 1.12
CA TYR A 226 -7.23 -8.27 1.92
C TYR A 226 -8.04 -7.41 2.89
N GLU A 227 -7.37 -6.52 3.63
CA GLU A 227 -8.00 -5.71 4.68
C GLU A 227 -9.01 -4.70 4.10
N ILE A 228 -8.68 -4.02 3.00
CA ILE A 228 -9.59 -3.06 2.36
C ILE A 228 -10.70 -3.77 1.60
N TYR A 229 -10.40 -4.88 0.92
CA TYR A 229 -11.38 -5.71 0.23
C TYR A 229 -12.44 -6.26 1.20
N SER A 230 -12.03 -6.65 2.40
CA SER A 230 -12.89 -7.24 3.43
C SER A 230 -13.53 -6.22 4.37
N HIS A 231 -13.27 -4.92 4.18
CA HIS A 231 -13.77 -3.88 5.06
C HIS A 231 -15.31 -3.76 4.94
N PRO A 232 -16.07 -3.66 6.04
CA PRO A 232 -17.55 -3.72 6.01
C PRO A 232 -18.21 -2.59 5.20
N ASP A 233 -17.57 -1.42 5.14
CA ASP A 233 -18.06 -0.27 4.37
C ASP A 233 -17.66 -0.33 2.87
N VAL A 234 -16.93 -1.36 2.45
CA VAL A 234 -16.37 -1.49 1.10
C VAL A 234 -17.03 -2.66 0.36
N THR A 235 -17.49 -2.39 -0.86
CA THR A 235 -17.86 -3.44 -1.82
C THR A 235 -16.61 -3.83 -2.61
N GLY A 236 -15.94 -4.90 -2.19
CA GLY A 236 -14.72 -5.40 -2.81
C GLY A 236 -14.95 -6.21 -4.09
N HIS A 237 -14.12 -5.95 -5.10
CA HIS A 237 -14.08 -6.63 -6.40
C HIS A 237 -12.69 -7.24 -6.58
N ALA A 238 -12.61 -8.56 -6.45
CA ALA A 238 -11.36 -9.28 -6.70
C ALA A 238 -11.17 -9.40 -8.23
N VAL A 239 -9.98 -9.07 -8.70
CA VAL A 239 -9.61 -9.17 -10.13
C VAL A 239 -8.36 -10.00 -10.31
N THR A 240 -8.15 -10.54 -11.51
CA THR A 240 -6.91 -11.25 -11.85
C THR A 240 -6.01 -10.49 -12.83
N SER A 241 -6.54 -9.45 -13.47
CA SER A 241 -5.81 -8.64 -14.43
C SER A 241 -6.50 -7.29 -14.72
N PRO A 242 -5.83 -6.34 -15.38
CA PRO A 242 -6.45 -5.08 -15.83
C PRO A 242 -7.66 -5.28 -16.74
N GLU A 243 -7.67 -6.32 -17.58
CA GLU A 243 -8.80 -6.64 -18.45
C GLU A 243 -10.03 -7.05 -17.65
N ASP A 244 -9.83 -7.78 -16.55
CA ASP A 244 -10.90 -8.17 -15.64
C ASP A 244 -11.48 -6.95 -14.90
N THR A 245 -10.61 -6.02 -14.48
CA THR A 245 -11.03 -4.71 -13.95
C THR A 245 -11.93 -3.97 -14.94
N MET A 246 -11.51 -3.83 -16.21
CA MET A 246 -12.31 -3.15 -17.24
C MET A 246 -13.65 -3.85 -17.49
N ARG A 247 -13.66 -5.18 -17.55
CA ARG A 247 -14.89 -5.97 -17.72
C ARG A 247 -15.90 -5.68 -16.62
N ILE A 248 -15.49 -5.78 -15.35
CA ILE A 248 -16.36 -5.54 -14.20
C ILE A 248 -16.82 -4.07 -14.15
N LEU A 249 -15.95 -3.12 -14.47
CA LEU A 249 -16.33 -1.70 -14.55
C LEU A 249 -17.42 -1.45 -15.61
N ASN A 250 -17.32 -2.09 -16.77
CA ASN A 250 -18.32 -1.97 -17.83
C ASN A 250 -19.66 -2.62 -17.46
N GLU A 251 -19.64 -3.67 -16.64
CA GLU A 251 -20.85 -4.32 -16.10
C GLU A 251 -21.52 -3.45 -15.02
N LEU A 252 -20.74 -2.87 -14.09
CA LEU A 252 -21.25 -2.05 -12.99
C LEU A 252 -21.66 -0.64 -13.41
N PHE A 253 -20.95 -0.05 -14.39
CA PHE A 253 -21.14 1.32 -14.84
C PHE A 253 -21.33 1.37 -16.37
N PRO A 254 -22.38 0.74 -16.92
CA PRO A 254 -22.57 0.60 -18.36
C PRO A 254 -22.68 1.95 -19.06
N SER A 255 -22.08 2.08 -20.24
CA SER A 255 -22.28 3.24 -21.12
C SER A 255 -23.74 3.29 -21.58
N LYS A 256 -24.32 4.49 -21.60
CA LYS A 256 -25.62 4.73 -22.24
C LYS A 256 -25.52 4.60 -23.75
#